data_AF-A0A1G8R6K8-F1
#
_entry.id   AF-A0A1G8R6K8-F1
#
_cell.length_a   1.000
_cell.length_b   1.000
_cell.length_c   1.000
_cell.angle_alpha   90.00
_cell.angle_beta   90.00
_cell.angle_gamma   90.00
#
_symmetry.space_group_name_H-M   'P 1'
#
loop_
_entity.id
_entity.type
_entity.pdbx_description
1 polymer ?
#
loop_
_entity_poly.entity_id
_entity_poly.type
_entity_poly.pdbx_seq_one_letter_code
_entity_poly.pdbx_strand_id
1 'polypeptide(L)' 'MADRKTWRPITFSCPDTGDRVQGLLPDAPESRADDLYPITCAACDGVHFIDLRTGAMIGAERS' A
#
# COMPACT_ATOMS: atom_id res chain seq x y z
N MET A 1 12.99 17.63 -15.08
CA MET A 1 11.86 18.25 -14.36
C MET A 1 11.63 17.37 -13.15
N ALA A 2 11.67 17.91 -11.93
CA ALA A 2 11.69 17.08 -10.73
C ALA A 2 10.37 16.32 -10.61
N ASP A 3 10.43 15.00 -10.73
CA ASP A 3 9.36 14.08 -10.34
C ASP A 3 9.11 14.30 -8.85
N ARG A 4 8.24 15.26 -8.51
CA ARG A 4 7.68 15.36 -7.17
C ARG A 4 6.85 14.09 -7.01
N LYS A 5 7.47 13.03 -6.51
CA LYS A 5 6.75 11.90 -5.93
C LYS A 5 5.95 12.48 -4.78
N THR A 6 4.74 12.89 -5.10
CA THR A 6 3.73 13.26 -4.12
C THR A 6 3.41 11.98 -3.39
N TRP A 7 3.35 12.00 -2.07
CA TRP A 7 2.98 10.82 -1.30
C TRP A 7 1.54 11.00 -0.86
N ARG A 8 0.73 9.96 -0.99
CA ARG A 8 -0.65 9.96 -0.51
C ARG A 8 -0.78 9.06 0.73
N PRO A 9 -1.43 9.53 1.79
CA PRO A 9 -1.73 8.70 2.95
C PRO A 9 -2.76 7.64 2.59
N ILE A 10 -2.56 6.44 3.11
CA ILE A 10 -3.50 5.32 3.01
C ILE A 10 -3.68 4.68 4.39
N THR A 11 -4.80 3.98 4.55
CA THR A 11 -5.04 3.11 5.68
C THR A 11 -5.40 1.74 5.13
N PHE A 12 -4.67 0.71 5.55
CA PHE A 12 -4.94 -0.68 5.18
C PHE A 12 -5.10 -1.53 6.44
N SER A 13 -5.78 -2.67 6.31
CA SER A 13 -5.86 -3.64 7.40
C SER A 13 -4.73 -4.65 7.26
N CYS A 14 -3.95 -4.84 8.32
CA CYS A 14 -2.95 -5.90 8.37
C CYS A 14 -3.65 -7.27 8.36
N PRO A 15 -3.27 -8.20 7.47
CA PRO A 15 -3.90 -9.52 7.38
C PRO A 15 -3.44 -10.45 8.51
N ASP A 16 -2.28 -10.16 9.12
CA ASP A 16 -1.71 -10.96 10.19
C ASP A 16 -2.33 -10.60 11.55
N THR A 17 -2.42 -9.31 11.88
CA THR A 17 -2.94 -8.85 13.18
C THR A 17 -4.40 -8.37 13.15
N GLY A 18 -4.92 -8.02 11.97
CA GLY A 18 -6.22 -7.37 11.81
C GLY A 18 -6.22 -5.86 12.11
N ASP A 19 -5.09 -5.28 12.53
CA ASP A 19 -4.99 -3.86 12.85
C ASP A 19 -5.09 -2.96 11.62
N ARG A 20 -5.65 -1.76 11.81
CA ARG A 20 -5.58 -0.71 10.80
C ARG A 20 -4.26 0.03 10.88
N VAL A 21 -3.47 -0.08 9.82
CA VAL A 21 -2.15 0.52 9.71
C VAL A 21 -2.20 1.67 8.72
N GLN A 22 -1.61 2.80 9.12
CA GLN A 22 -1.44 3.95 8.24
C GLN A 22 -0.13 3.81 7.47
N GLY A 23 -0.18 4.14 6.19
CA GLY A 23 0.94 4.03 5.26
C GLY A 23 0.99 5.20 4.29
N LEU A 24 2.10 5.29 3.55
CA LEU A 24 2.27 6.26 2.47
C LEU A 24 2.54 5.52 1.18
N LEU A 25 1.80 5.87 0.13
CA LEU A 25 2.05 5.40 -1.22
C LEU A 25 2.56 6.54 -2.10
N PRO A 26 3.44 6.27 -3.06
CA PRO A 26 3.73 7.24 -4.11
C PRO A 26 2.48 7.48 -4.94
N ASP A 27 2.11 8.75 -5.08
CA ASP A 27 1.13 9.24 -6.02
C ASP A 27 1.81 9.31 -7.39
N ALA A 28 1.72 8.20 -8.12
CA ALA A 28 2.29 8.09 -9.46
C ALA A 28 1.20 8.36 -10.51
N PRO A 29 1.43 9.29 -11.46
CA PRO A 29 0.45 9.63 -12.49
C PRO A 29 0.23 8.51 -13.51
N GLU A 30 1.13 7.52 -13.56
CA GLU A 30 1.12 6.44 -14.55
C GLU A 30 1.10 5.03 -13.93
N SER A 31 0.58 4.87 -12.71
CA SER A 31 0.45 3.52 -12.11
C SER A 31 -0.39 2.62 -13.01
N ARG A 32 0.28 1.63 -13.63
CA ARG A 32 -0.34 0.55 -14.39
C ARG A 32 -1.05 -0.38 -13.41
N ALA A 33 -2.00 -1.16 -13.92
CA ALA A 33 -2.89 -2.01 -13.12
C ALA A 33 -2.18 -3.11 -12.28
N ASP A 34 -0.87 -3.27 -12.42
CA ASP A 34 -0.02 -4.24 -11.72
C ASP A 34 1.08 -3.57 -10.88
N ASP A 35 1.00 -2.24 -10.67
CA ASP A 35 1.99 -1.53 -9.85
C ASP A 35 1.70 -1.76 -8.36
N LEU A 36 2.22 -2.89 -7.86
CA LEU A 36 2.24 -3.23 -6.44
C LEU A 36 3.37 -2.50 -5.73
N TYR A 37 3.04 -1.82 -4.65
CA TYR A 37 4.03 -1.17 -3.80
C TYR A 37 4.26 -1.96 -2.52
N PRO A 38 5.52 -2.35 -2.24
CA PRO A 38 5.86 -2.95 -0.95
C PRO A 38 5.82 -1.88 0.14
N ILE A 39 5.02 -2.12 1.17
CA ILE A 39 4.97 -1.29 2.37
C ILE A 39 5.32 -2.13 3.59
N THR A 40 6.16 -1.57 4.47
CA THR A 40 6.44 -2.17 5.77
C THR A 40 5.28 -1.89 6.72
N CYS A 41 4.74 -2.96 7.29
CA CYS A 41 3.62 -2.91 8.22
C CYS A 41 4.12 -2.57 9.62
N ALA A 42 3.65 -1.46 10.19
CA ALA A 42 3.99 -1.11 11.57
C ALA A 42 3.35 -2.02 12.63
N ALA A 43 2.33 -2.83 12.26
CA ALA A 43 1.65 -3.72 13.20
C ALA A 43 2.33 -5.09 13.35
N CYS A 44 2.76 -5.71 12.25
CA CYS A 44 3.39 -7.04 12.25
C CYS A 44 4.89 -7.01 11.91
N ASP A 45 5.46 -5.84 11.61
CA ASP A 45 6.83 -5.67 11.09
C ASP A 45 7.09 -6.37 9.74
N GLY A 46 6.04 -6.94 9.12
CA GLY A 46 6.10 -7.62 7.83
C GLY A 46 6.02 -6.67 6.62
N VAL A 47 6.27 -7.21 5.43
CA VAL A 47 6.10 -6.46 4.17
C VAL A 47 4.81 -6.89 3.49
N HIS A 48 4.05 -5.90 3.04
CA HIS A 48 2.78 -6.08 2.36
C HIS A 48 2.77 -5.39 1.02
N PHE A 49 2.03 -5.94 0.05
CA PHE A 49 1.90 -5.36 -1.28
C PHE A 49 0.55 -4.68 -1.41
N ILE A 50 0.58 -3.40 -1.77
CA ILE A 50 -0.62 -2.58 -1.95
C ILE A 50 -0.68 -2.13 -3.40
N ASP A 51 -1.86 -2.28 -4.00
CA ASP A 51 -2.14 -1.78 -5.34
C ASP A 51 -2.09 -0.24 -5.33
N LEU A 52 -1.18 0.33 -6.12
CA LEU A 52 -0.98 1.78 -6.15
C LEU A 52 -2.17 2.55 -6.71
N ARG A 53 -3.06 1.91 -7.47
CA ARG A 53 -4.25 2.56 -8.02
C ARG A 53 -5.32 2.72 -6.94
N THR A 54 -5.72 1.63 -6.32
CA THR A 54 -6.83 1.56 -5.36
C THR A 54 -6.40 1.83 -3.92
N GLY A 55 -5.12 1.67 -3.60
CA GLY A 55 -4.64 1.65 -2.22
C GLY A 55 -5.07 0.40 -1.46
N ALA A 56 -5.63 -0.61 -2.15
CA ALA A 56 -6.05 -1.86 -1.55
C ALA A 56 -4.87 -2.83 -1.43
N MET A 57 -4.82 -3.56 -0.32
CA MET A 57 -3.87 -4.64 -0.15
C MET A 57 -4.22 -5.81 -1.08
N ILE A 58 -3.21 -6.33 -1.78
CA ILE A 58 -3.34 -7.53 -2.60
C ILE A 58 -2.90 -8.73 -1.74
N GLY A 59 -3.81 -9.69 -1.57
CA GLY A 59 -3.59 -10.89 -0.73
C GLY A 59 -4.55 -11.05 0.46
N ALA A 60 -5.47 -10.10 0.69
CA ALA A 60 -6.52 -10.23 1.70
C ALA A 60 -7.80 -10.91 1.16
N GLU A 61 -7.66 -11.89 0.27
CA GLU A 61 -8.79 -12.75 -0.10
C GLU A 61 -9.01 -13.75 1.04
N ARG A 62 -9.81 -13.33 2.04
CA ARG A 62 -10.39 -14.24 3.03
C ARG A 62 -11.21 -15.29 2.29
N SER A 63 -10.70 -16.52 2.21
CA SER A 63 -11.54 -17.72 2.06
C SER A 63 -12.30 -17.96 3.34
#